data_AF-A0A9E7W9K9-F1
#
_entry.id   AF-A0A9E7W9K9-F1
#
_cell.length_a   1.000
_cell.length_b   1.000
_cell.length_c   1.000
_cell.angle_alpha   90.00
_cell.angle_beta   90.00
_cell.angle_gamma   90.00
#
_symmetry.space_group_name_H-M   'P 1'
#
loop_
_entity.id
_entity.type
_entity.pdbx_description
1 polymer ?
#
loop_
_entity_poly.entity_id
_entity_poly.type
_entity_poly.pdbx_seq_one_letter_code
_entity_poly.pdbx_strand_id
1 'polypeptide(L)'
;MPRYSDERKAAVLNKLLPPHNRTVVSVSAEEGISDVTLYSWLKQCRQQGMPVPGNRNNGDEWSPEAKLAAVIETAPMSEAELGAYCREKGLYPEQIQRWKAGCLQGAGMQVESDKTAHKQQREARKTIKKLQAEVRRKDRVLAETTSLLVLSKKLEALYGNPGQRGQLTSLAERTRLLQYFDEAVAGGAPRHKAAELMGLSERTVKRWRQADGMVTPDRRPLVKQAEQPHQLTIAEEVAILATCNQTEYRSLPPSQIVPQLADKGVYLASESSFYRVLKKHQQQNHRGHMKPRRKVPEPTSFTATGPNQVWSWDISYCPSAVRGQHWYLYLVLDIYSRKIVAWEIHDAESGMLAKQLIERALLREGCWNKPPVLHSDNGAPMTSHTLRARLAELGMPMSHSRPRVSNDNPYSESLFRTLKYCPAWPSKGFASLVEGRDWMLAFENAYNNHHLHSGINFVTPSARHTGKDLEQLQHRKRVYEAAKRRNPRRWSKATRNWKPVGAVSLNPGKLQEIELNKSAA
;
A
#
# COMPACT_ATOMS: atom_id res chain seq x y z
N MET A 1 104.30 3.61 -39.51
CA MET A 1 103.98 4.57 -38.42
C MET A 1 105.16 4.60 -37.46
N PRO A 2 105.69 5.77 -37.09
CA PRO A 2 106.77 5.83 -36.11
C PRO A 2 106.29 5.23 -34.77
N ARG A 3 106.98 4.19 -34.29
CA ARG A 3 106.75 3.59 -32.96
C ARG A 3 107.54 4.44 -31.95
N TYR A 4 106.84 5.23 -31.15
CA TYR A 4 107.43 5.93 -30.00
C TYR A 4 107.55 4.96 -28.82
N SER A 5 108.66 4.98 -28.10
CA SER A 5 108.83 4.19 -26.87
C SER A 5 107.92 4.71 -25.76
N ASP A 6 107.52 3.84 -24.83
CA ASP A 6 106.64 4.20 -23.72
C ASP A 6 107.24 5.28 -22.81
N GLU A 7 108.56 5.26 -22.61
CA GLU A 7 109.30 6.30 -21.90
C GLU A 7 109.18 7.66 -22.60
N ARG A 8 109.25 7.67 -23.94
CA ARG A 8 109.13 8.91 -24.72
C ARG A 8 107.69 9.43 -24.73
N LYS A 9 106.70 8.54 -24.78
CA LYS A 9 105.28 8.89 -24.63
C LYS A 9 105.00 9.51 -23.26
N ALA A 10 105.54 8.93 -22.19
CA ALA A 10 105.39 9.45 -20.83
C ALA A 10 106.04 10.84 -20.66
N ALA A 11 107.25 11.04 -21.18
CA ALA A 11 107.95 12.32 -21.12
C ALA A 11 107.19 13.44 -21.85
N VAL A 12 106.63 13.15 -23.03
CA VAL A 12 105.84 14.12 -23.81
C VAL A 12 104.49 14.40 -23.14
N LEU A 13 103.83 13.39 -22.57
CA LEU A 13 102.59 13.58 -21.80
C LEU A 13 102.81 14.41 -20.53
N ASN A 14 103.95 14.29 -19.87
CA ASN A 14 104.28 15.08 -18.68
C ASN A 14 104.38 16.59 -18.99
N LYS A 15 104.75 16.96 -20.23
CA LYS A 15 104.73 18.37 -20.68
C LYS A 15 103.31 18.90 -20.89
N LEU A 16 102.35 18.03 -21.25
CA LEU A 16 100.95 18.38 -21.56
C LEU A 16 100.02 18.33 -20.34
N LEU A 17 100.37 17.56 -19.32
CA LEU A 17 99.61 17.38 -18.09
C LEU A 17 100.11 18.34 -16.97
N PRO A 18 99.35 18.50 -15.88
CA PRO A 18 99.83 19.23 -14.71
C PRO A 18 101.13 18.60 -14.17
N PRO A 19 102.13 19.40 -13.77
CA PRO A 19 102.06 20.84 -13.49
C PRO A 19 102.36 21.76 -14.70
N HIS A 20 102.80 21.24 -15.84
CA HIS A 20 103.33 22.07 -16.93
C HIS A 20 102.26 22.62 -17.89
N ASN A 21 101.17 21.87 -18.12
CA ASN A 21 99.96 22.33 -18.85
C ASN A 21 100.24 23.05 -20.19
N ARG A 22 101.24 22.61 -20.96
CA ARG A 22 101.57 23.24 -22.26
C ARG A 22 100.53 22.89 -23.33
N THR A 23 100.37 23.77 -24.32
CA THR A 23 99.41 23.54 -25.41
C THR A 23 99.92 22.46 -26.37
N VAL A 24 98.99 21.65 -26.90
CA VAL A 24 99.29 20.57 -27.86
C VAL A 24 100.06 21.08 -29.06
N VAL A 25 99.72 22.29 -29.56
CA VAL A 25 100.38 22.94 -30.69
C VAL A 25 101.85 23.26 -30.38
N SER A 26 102.16 23.72 -29.17
CA SER A 26 103.54 24.04 -28.78
C SER A 26 104.43 22.80 -28.63
N VAL A 27 103.85 21.70 -28.10
CA VAL A 27 104.59 20.45 -27.87
C VAL A 27 104.78 19.68 -29.17
N SER A 28 103.80 19.75 -30.08
CA SER A 28 103.88 19.20 -31.44
C SER A 28 105.03 19.81 -32.25
N ALA A 29 105.16 21.14 -32.22
CA ALA A 29 106.22 21.86 -32.92
C ALA A 29 107.63 21.59 -32.35
N GLU A 30 107.75 21.39 -31.03
CA GLU A 30 109.04 21.12 -30.36
C GLU A 30 109.49 19.67 -30.54
N GLU A 31 108.58 18.70 -30.46
CA GLU A 31 108.91 17.27 -30.45
C GLU A 31 108.79 16.60 -31.83
N GLY A 32 108.25 17.31 -32.82
CA GLY A 32 108.01 16.80 -34.18
C GLY A 32 106.96 15.69 -34.23
N ILE A 33 106.02 15.66 -33.28
CA ILE A 33 104.94 14.67 -33.18
C ILE A 33 103.63 15.30 -33.64
N SER A 34 102.90 14.63 -34.53
CA SER A 34 101.59 15.08 -35.01
C SER A 34 100.59 15.41 -33.88
N ASP A 35 99.90 16.55 -34.02
CA ASP A 35 98.80 16.97 -33.14
C ASP A 35 97.79 15.85 -32.90
N VAL A 36 97.45 15.11 -33.96
CA VAL A 36 96.45 14.03 -33.92
C VAL A 36 96.91 12.90 -33.00
N THR A 37 98.21 12.60 -32.99
CA THR A 37 98.78 11.58 -32.11
C THR A 37 98.76 12.03 -30.65
N LEU A 38 99.12 13.29 -30.37
CA LEU A 38 99.07 13.87 -29.03
C LEU A 38 97.65 13.93 -28.47
N TYR A 39 96.66 14.31 -29.29
CA TYR A 39 95.25 14.25 -28.90
C TYR A 39 94.76 12.81 -28.63
N SER A 40 95.24 11.82 -29.38
CA SER A 40 94.88 10.42 -29.13
C SER A 40 95.42 9.92 -27.77
N TRP A 41 96.63 10.34 -27.41
CA TRP A 41 97.25 9.99 -26.12
C TRP A 41 96.53 10.66 -24.96
N LEU A 42 96.17 11.94 -25.09
CA LEU A 42 95.36 12.65 -24.09
C LEU A 42 93.98 12.00 -23.91
N LYS A 43 93.34 11.53 -25.00
CA LYS A 43 92.06 10.81 -24.93
C LYS A 43 92.18 9.49 -24.15
N GLN A 44 93.28 8.74 -24.34
CA GLN A 44 93.55 7.53 -23.56
C GLN A 44 93.76 7.83 -22.08
N CYS A 45 94.51 8.89 -21.74
CA CYS A 45 94.69 9.33 -20.35
C CYS A 45 93.35 9.71 -19.69
N ARG A 46 92.45 10.38 -20.43
CA ARG A 46 91.11 10.72 -19.94
C ARG A 46 90.25 9.48 -19.65
N GLN A 47 90.34 8.45 -20.50
CA GLN A 47 89.64 7.16 -20.28
C GLN A 47 90.20 6.39 -19.07
N GLN A 48 91.47 6.63 -18.72
CA GLN A 48 92.12 6.07 -17.53
C GLN A 48 91.93 6.92 -16.27
N GLY A 49 91.09 7.97 -16.33
CA GLY A 49 90.74 8.80 -15.17
C GLY A 49 91.78 9.87 -14.79
N MET A 50 92.78 10.12 -15.65
CA MET A 50 93.77 11.19 -15.42
C MET A 50 93.22 12.56 -15.84
N PRO A 51 93.44 13.63 -15.05
CA PRO A 51 92.93 14.97 -15.36
C PRO A 51 93.68 15.57 -16.55
N VAL A 52 93.00 15.67 -17.68
CA VAL A 52 93.53 16.26 -18.92
C VAL A 52 92.97 17.68 -19.08
N PRO A 53 93.83 18.71 -19.22
CA PRO A 53 93.38 20.08 -19.50
C PRO A 53 92.67 20.14 -20.85
N GLY A 54 91.33 20.18 -20.81
CA GLY A 54 90.47 20.34 -21.98
C GLY A 54 89.97 21.78 -22.12
N ASN A 55 89.74 22.19 -23.36
CA ASN A 55 89.33 23.54 -23.75
C ASN A 55 88.09 24.05 -22.98
N ARG A 56 88.06 25.37 -22.72
CA ARG A 56 87.16 26.12 -21.83
C ARG A 56 85.66 25.97 -22.19
N ASN A 57 84.86 25.48 -21.23
CA ASN A 57 83.46 25.83 -20.87
C ASN A 57 82.63 24.58 -20.47
N ASN A 58 82.37 24.42 -19.16
CA ASN A 58 81.06 24.13 -18.54
C ASN A 58 81.23 23.48 -17.16
N GLY A 59 80.83 24.19 -16.11
CA GLY A 59 80.77 23.68 -14.73
C GLY A 59 79.60 22.72 -14.45
N ASP A 60 79.17 21.92 -15.44
CA ASP A 60 77.97 21.09 -15.35
C ASP A 60 78.18 19.60 -15.67
N GLU A 61 79.43 19.14 -15.80
CA GLU A 61 79.75 17.71 -15.96
C GLU A 61 79.86 16.95 -14.61
N TRP A 62 79.59 17.60 -13.48
CA TRP A 62 79.62 16.95 -12.16
C TRP A 62 78.25 16.37 -11.82
N SER A 63 78.21 15.07 -11.50
CA SER A 63 76.99 14.40 -11.03
C SER A 63 76.49 15.02 -9.72
N PRO A 64 75.19 14.88 -9.38
CA PRO A 64 74.64 15.38 -8.12
C PRO A 64 75.43 14.88 -6.89
N GLU A 65 75.92 13.65 -6.92
CA GLU A 65 76.73 13.03 -5.87
C GLU A 65 78.14 13.64 -5.80
N ALA A 66 78.75 13.92 -6.96
CA ALA A 66 80.06 14.55 -7.03
C ALA A 66 80.02 16.03 -6.60
N LYS A 67 78.94 16.76 -6.94
CA LYS A 67 78.69 18.13 -6.46
C LYS A 67 78.53 18.15 -4.93
N LEU A 68 77.84 17.16 -4.35
CA LEU A 68 77.69 17.02 -2.91
C LEU A 68 79.02 16.67 -2.21
N ALA A 69 79.80 15.75 -2.77
CA ALA A 69 81.11 15.38 -2.23
C ALA A 69 82.07 16.58 -2.19
N ALA A 70 82.13 17.36 -3.28
CA ALA A 70 82.96 18.57 -3.33
C ALA A 70 82.54 19.63 -2.29
N VAL A 71 81.24 19.79 -2.03
CA VAL A 71 80.72 20.69 -0.98
C VAL A 71 81.08 20.20 0.42
N ILE A 72 81.09 18.88 0.65
CA ILE A 72 81.48 18.28 1.95
C ILE A 72 82.99 18.38 2.18
N GLU A 73 83.80 18.03 1.17
CA GLU A 73 85.26 18.06 1.25
C GLU A 73 85.81 19.46 1.48
N THR A 74 85.15 20.48 0.93
CA THR A 74 85.57 21.89 1.07
C THR A 74 84.98 22.59 2.30
N ALA A 75 84.07 21.94 3.05
CA ALA A 75 83.45 22.51 4.24
C ALA A 75 84.43 22.87 5.38
N PRO A 76 85.51 22.11 5.66
CA PRO A 76 86.48 22.44 6.71
C PRO A 76 87.68 23.27 6.23
N MET A 77 87.77 23.60 4.94
CA MET A 77 88.93 24.27 4.34
C MET A 77 88.87 25.80 4.55
N SER A 78 90.02 26.42 4.80
CA SER A 78 90.18 27.88 4.80
C SER A 78 90.10 28.48 3.39
N GLU A 79 89.93 29.80 3.23
CA GLU A 79 89.84 30.44 1.90
C GLU A 79 91.08 30.18 1.01
N ALA A 80 92.27 30.10 1.63
CA ALA A 80 93.51 29.79 0.92
C ALA A 80 93.54 28.33 0.42
N GLU A 81 93.07 27.39 1.25
CA GLU A 81 92.99 25.96 0.94
C GLU A 81 91.86 25.67 -0.07
N LEU A 82 90.72 26.33 0.05
CA LEU A 82 89.61 26.24 -0.88
C LEU A 82 90.02 26.77 -2.26
N GLY A 83 90.80 27.85 -2.32
CA GLY A 83 91.41 28.33 -3.55
C GLY A 83 92.41 27.35 -4.15
N ALA A 84 93.18 26.62 -3.34
CA ALA A 84 94.10 25.58 -3.81
C ALA A 84 93.34 24.34 -4.36
N TYR A 85 92.34 23.87 -3.63
CA TYR A 85 91.46 22.78 -4.04
C TYR A 85 90.70 23.10 -5.34
N CYS A 86 90.17 24.32 -5.44
CA CYS A 86 89.52 24.82 -6.66
C CYS A 86 90.47 24.85 -7.86
N ARG A 87 91.74 25.23 -7.67
CA ARG A 87 92.77 25.18 -8.72
C ARG A 87 93.14 23.76 -9.13
N GLU A 88 93.22 22.84 -8.17
CA GLU A 88 93.54 21.42 -8.43
C GLU A 88 92.40 20.69 -9.16
N LYS A 89 91.14 20.96 -8.79
CA LYS A 89 89.95 20.31 -9.35
C LYS A 89 89.29 21.07 -10.49
N GLY A 90 89.82 22.24 -10.88
CA GLY A 90 89.31 23.05 -11.99
C GLY A 90 87.94 23.69 -11.72
N LEU A 91 87.66 24.04 -10.46
CA LEU A 91 86.40 24.65 -10.02
C LEU A 91 86.60 26.12 -9.61
N TYR A 92 85.52 26.89 -9.58
CA TYR A 92 85.52 28.24 -9.00
C TYR A 92 84.87 28.23 -7.60
N PRO A 93 85.40 28.99 -6.62
CA PRO A 93 84.82 29.09 -5.28
C PRO A 93 83.31 29.42 -5.26
N GLU A 94 82.88 30.26 -6.20
CA GLU A 94 81.49 30.67 -6.38
C GLU A 94 80.57 29.51 -6.80
N GLN A 95 81.09 28.51 -7.53
CA GLN A 95 80.33 27.32 -7.93
C GLN A 95 80.04 26.43 -6.73
N ILE A 96 81.03 26.25 -5.84
CA ILE A 96 80.88 25.47 -4.60
C ILE A 96 79.88 26.16 -3.66
N GLN A 97 79.94 27.50 -3.54
CA GLN A 97 78.96 28.26 -2.76
C GLN A 97 77.54 28.16 -3.35
N ARG A 98 77.40 28.20 -4.67
CA ARG A 98 76.10 28.02 -5.33
C ARG A 98 75.53 26.62 -5.14
N TRP A 99 76.36 25.58 -5.20
CA TRP A 99 75.93 24.20 -4.92
C TRP A 99 75.54 24.04 -3.45
N LYS A 100 76.30 24.61 -2.51
CA LYS A 100 75.98 24.66 -1.08
C LYS A 100 74.62 25.33 -0.82
N ALA A 101 74.36 26.48 -1.45
CA ALA A 101 73.08 27.17 -1.34
C ALA A 101 71.91 26.35 -1.91
N GLY A 102 72.10 25.72 -3.08
CA GLY A 102 71.10 24.85 -3.70
C GLY A 102 70.76 23.61 -2.85
N CYS A 103 71.75 22.99 -2.21
CA CYS A 103 71.55 21.88 -1.27
C CYS A 103 70.71 22.29 -0.05
N LEU A 104 70.95 23.49 0.49
CA LEU A 104 70.19 24.01 1.64
C LEU A 104 68.73 24.37 1.27
N GLN A 105 68.50 24.88 0.06
CA GLN A 105 67.16 25.28 -0.40
C GLN A 105 66.28 24.09 -0.80
N GLY A 106 66.85 23.09 -1.49
CA GLY A 106 66.13 21.88 -1.92
C GLY A 106 65.63 21.04 -0.75
N ALA A 107 66.44 20.94 0.32
CA ALA A 107 66.07 20.22 1.54
C ALA A 107 64.88 20.87 2.30
N GLY A 108 64.70 22.19 2.20
CA GLY A 108 63.59 22.90 2.84
C GLY A 108 62.25 22.76 2.10
N MET A 109 62.26 22.93 0.77
CA MET A 109 61.03 22.90 -0.05
C MET A 109 60.45 21.48 -0.23
N GLN A 110 61.27 20.43 -0.29
CA GLN A 110 60.79 19.04 -0.35
C GLN A 110 60.04 18.62 0.92
N VAL A 111 60.50 19.05 2.08
CA VAL A 111 59.86 18.69 3.37
C VAL A 111 58.48 19.33 3.49
N GLU A 112 58.27 20.51 2.92
CA GLU A 112 56.99 21.23 2.98
C GLU A 112 56.00 20.76 1.90
N SER A 113 56.49 20.43 0.70
CA SER A 113 55.66 19.78 -0.34
C SER A 113 55.23 18.37 0.06
N ASP A 114 56.10 17.58 0.70
CA ASP A 114 55.78 16.22 1.11
C ASP A 114 54.80 16.20 2.28
N LYS A 115 54.92 17.14 3.23
CA LYS A 115 53.95 17.29 4.33
C LYS A 115 52.55 17.65 3.83
N THR A 116 52.45 18.57 2.87
CA THR A 116 51.16 19.00 2.31
C THR A 116 50.53 17.90 1.45
N ALA A 117 51.31 17.22 0.61
CA ALA A 117 50.87 16.06 -0.17
C ALA A 117 50.40 14.90 0.72
N HIS A 118 51.14 14.56 1.78
CA HIS A 118 50.73 13.54 2.75
C HIS A 118 49.45 13.91 3.50
N LYS A 119 49.25 15.18 3.85
CA LYS A 119 48.02 15.65 4.49
C LYS A 119 46.81 15.50 3.55
N GLN A 120 46.93 15.92 2.29
CA GLN A 120 45.89 15.77 1.28
C GLN A 120 45.57 14.29 0.99
N GLN A 121 46.59 13.43 0.87
CA GLN A 121 46.42 12.00 0.66
C GLN A 121 45.70 11.32 1.85
N ARG A 122 46.01 11.74 3.08
CA ARG A 122 45.35 11.24 4.30
C ARG A 122 43.88 11.68 4.37
N GLU A 123 43.57 12.91 4.00
CA GLU A 123 42.19 13.42 3.93
C GLU A 123 41.38 12.71 2.83
N ALA A 124 41.94 12.55 1.63
CA ALA A 124 41.31 11.80 0.55
C ALA A 124 41.01 10.34 0.95
N ARG A 125 41.95 9.65 1.61
CA ARG A 125 41.72 8.29 2.14
C ARG A 125 40.59 8.23 3.15
N LYS A 126 40.47 9.23 4.04
CA LYS A 126 39.34 9.31 4.99
C LYS A 126 38.02 9.50 4.28
N THR A 127 37.96 10.38 3.27
CA THR A 127 36.76 10.65 2.48
C THR A 127 36.30 9.43 1.68
N ILE A 128 37.23 8.73 1.01
CA ILE A 128 36.94 7.49 0.29
C ILE A 128 36.37 6.43 1.24
N LYS A 129 36.98 6.25 2.42
CA LYS A 129 36.48 5.30 3.43
C LYS A 129 35.07 5.65 3.91
N LYS A 130 34.77 6.95 4.09
CA LYS A 130 33.45 7.45 4.49
C LYS A 130 32.40 7.21 3.39
N LEU A 131 32.72 7.55 2.14
CA LEU A 131 31.82 7.33 1.00
C LEU A 131 31.56 5.84 0.75
N GLN A 132 32.59 4.99 0.84
CA GLN A 132 32.41 3.53 0.73
C GLN A 132 31.52 2.97 1.83
N ALA A 133 31.63 3.47 3.07
CA ALA A 133 30.73 3.08 4.16
C ALA A 133 29.28 3.53 3.89
N GLU A 134 29.10 4.72 3.30
CA GLU A 134 27.78 5.24 2.95
C GLU A 134 27.13 4.45 1.82
N VAL A 135 27.88 4.10 0.77
CA VAL A 135 27.41 3.23 -0.33
C VAL A 135 26.98 1.87 0.22
N ARG A 136 27.82 1.20 1.03
CA ARG A 136 27.48 -0.08 1.66
C ARG A 136 26.22 0.01 2.52
N ARG A 137 26.02 1.12 3.23
CA ARG A 137 24.81 1.35 4.02
C ARG A 137 23.59 1.50 3.12
N LYS A 138 23.68 2.26 2.03
CA LYS A 138 22.58 2.46 1.07
C LYS A 138 22.22 1.16 0.35
N ASP A 139 23.22 0.39 -0.10
CA ASP A 139 23.00 -0.90 -0.77
C ASP A 139 22.30 -1.90 0.16
N ARG A 140 22.67 -1.92 1.45
CA ARG A 140 22.02 -2.76 2.46
C ARG A 140 20.54 -2.39 2.65
N VAL A 141 20.23 -1.10 2.74
CA VAL A 141 18.84 -0.63 2.87
C VAL A 141 18.05 -0.96 1.61
N LEU A 142 18.64 -0.76 0.43
CA LEU A 142 18.00 -1.10 -0.84
C LEU A 142 17.67 -2.59 -0.91
N ALA A 143 18.65 -3.47 -0.62
CA ALA A 143 18.47 -4.92 -0.60
C ALA A 143 17.38 -5.37 0.40
N GLU A 144 17.31 -4.75 1.57
CA GLU A 144 16.23 -4.99 2.54
C GLU A 144 14.86 -4.60 1.96
N THR A 145 14.73 -3.39 1.40
CA THR A 145 13.47 -2.90 0.86
C THR A 145 12.98 -3.68 -0.35
N THR A 146 13.87 -4.04 -1.28
CA THR A 146 13.52 -4.83 -2.47
C THR A 146 13.06 -6.23 -2.08
N SER A 147 13.76 -6.87 -1.14
CA SER A 147 13.42 -8.22 -0.67
C SER A 147 12.08 -8.27 0.04
N LEU A 148 11.78 -7.29 0.90
CA LEU A 148 10.47 -7.19 1.56
C LEU A 148 9.34 -6.91 0.57
N LEU A 149 9.57 -6.09 -0.45
CA LEU A 149 8.58 -5.78 -1.47
C LEU A 149 8.28 -6.99 -2.38
N VAL A 150 9.31 -7.76 -2.75
CA VAL A 150 9.14 -9.02 -3.50
C VAL A 150 8.34 -10.02 -2.66
N LEU A 151 8.65 -10.16 -1.37
CA LEU A 151 7.90 -11.02 -0.46
C LEU A 151 6.42 -10.62 -0.39
N SER A 152 6.13 -9.33 -0.27
CA SER A 152 4.75 -8.80 -0.26
C SER A 152 3.97 -9.19 -1.50
N LYS A 153 4.54 -8.97 -2.69
CA LYS A 153 3.89 -9.34 -3.96
C LYS A 153 3.63 -10.84 -4.07
N LYS A 154 4.57 -11.67 -3.62
CA LYS A 154 4.41 -13.13 -3.62
C LYS A 154 3.28 -13.58 -2.68
N LEU A 155 3.12 -12.92 -1.53
CA LEU A 155 2.02 -13.22 -0.60
C LEU A 155 0.66 -12.73 -1.12
N GLU A 156 0.59 -11.55 -1.75
CA GLU A 156 -0.62 -11.05 -2.41
C GLU A 156 -1.10 -12.02 -3.49
N ALA A 157 -0.18 -12.52 -4.33
CA ALA A 157 -0.50 -13.51 -5.36
C ALA A 157 -1.03 -14.84 -4.79
N LEU A 158 -0.63 -15.21 -3.56
CA LEU A 158 -0.97 -16.51 -2.96
C LEU A 158 -2.26 -16.47 -2.12
N TYR A 159 -2.54 -15.36 -1.45
CA TYR A 159 -3.67 -15.27 -0.51
C TYR A 159 -4.67 -14.13 -0.77
N GLY A 160 -4.37 -13.16 -1.66
CA GLY A 160 -5.17 -11.93 -1.83
C GLY A 160 -5.21 -11.02 -0.60
N ASN A 161 -4.92 -11.53 0.60
CA ASN A 161 -4.78 -10.85 1.89
C ASN A 161 -3.88 -11.71 2.82
N PRO A 162 -3.01 -11.13 3.65
CA PRO A 162 -2.09 -11.91 4.49
C PRO A 162 -2.85 -12.80 5.49
N GLY A 163 -2.46 -14.07 5.55
CA GLY A 163 -3.10 -15.10 6.37
C GLY A 163 -3.25 -14.70 7.84
N GLN A 164 -4.45 -14.89 8.38
CA GLN A 164 -4.74 -14.56 9.76
C GLN A 164 -4.19 -15.62 10.72
N ARG A 165 -3.69 -15.17 11.88
CA ARG A 165 -3.22 -16.03 12.95
C ARG A 165 -4.30 -17.04 13.33
N GLY A 166 -3.98 -18.33 13.20
CA GLY A 166 -4.87 -19.43 13.62
C GLY A 166 -5.56 -20.18 12.49
N GLN A 167 -5.39 -19.79 11.23
CA GLN A 167 -5.85 -20.59 10.09
C GLN A 167 -5.10 -21.93 10.00
N LEU A 168 -5.83 -22.95 9.55
CA LEU A 168 -5.27 -24.26 9.26
C LEU A 168 -4.36 -24.11 8.03
N THR A 169 -3.08 -24.43 8.19
CA THR A 169 -2.08 -24.31 7.11
C THR A 169 -1.68 -25.71 6.67
N SER A 170 -1.98 -26.05 5.42
CA SER A 170 -1.59 -27.32 4.83
C SER A 170 -0.07 -27.45 4.73
N LEU A 171 0.43 -28.68 4.56
CA LEU A 171 1.87 -28.94 4.40
C LEU A 171 2.45 -28.19 3.18
N ALA A 172 1.73 -28.22 2.05
CA ALA A 172 2.14 -27.54 0.82
C ALA A 172 2.25 -26.02 1.00
N GLU A 173 1.32 -25.41 1.74
CA GLU A 173 1.36 -23.98 2.05
C GLU A 173 2.54 -23.63 2.97
N ARG A 174 2.80 -24.43 4.01
CA ARG A 174 3.95 -24.20 4.90
C ARG A 174 5.27 -24.27 4.14
N THR A 175 5.41 -25.22 3.22
CA THR A 175 6.62 -25.34 2.39
C THR A 175 6.84 -24.10 1.52
N ARG A 176 5.79 -23.62 0.83
CA ARG A 176 5.86 -22.41 0.00
C ARG A 176 6.18 -21.16 0.83
N LEU A 177 5.55 -21.01 1.99
CA LEU A 177 5.80 -19.90 2.90
C LEU A 177 7.25 -19.89 3.41
N LEU A 178 7.80 -21.06 3.75
CA LEU A 178 9.20 -21.18 4.17
C LEU A 178 10.16 -20.86 3.02
N GLN A 179 9.84 -21.27 1.79
CA GLN A 179 10.61 -20.92 0.60
C GLN A 179 10.66 -19.41 0.39
N TYR A 180 9.52 -18.72 0.44
CA TYR A 180 9.48 -17.26 0.28
C TYR A 180 10.20 -16.52 1.41
N PHE A 181 10.11 -17.04 2.63
CA PHE A 181 10.86 -16.52 3.76
C PHE A 181 12.38 -16.65 3.54
N ASP A 182 12.86 -17.81 3.09
CA ASP A 182 14.28 -18.04 2.83
C ASP A 182 14.80 -17.17 1.68
N GLU A 183 14.04 -17.03 0.61
CA GLU A 183 14.39 -16.15 -0.52
C GLU A 183 14.49 -14.68 -0.07
N ALA A 184 13.56 -14.19 0.75
CA ALA A 184 13.59 -12.83 1.25
C ALA A 184 14.78 -12.58 2.19
N VAL A 185 15.09 -13.55 3.06
CA VAL A 185 16.24 -13.47 3.97
C VAL A 185 17.56 -13.54 3.22
N ALA A 186 17.66 -14.39 2.19
CA ALA A 186 18.82 -14.46 1.31
C ALA A 186 19.02 -13.16 0.51
N GLY A 187 17.93 -12.48 0.14
CA GLY A 187 17.95 -11.17 -0.51
C GLY A 187 18.33 -10.00 0.42
N GLY A 188 18.49 -10.24 1.73
CA GLY A 188 18.93 -9.22 2.69
C GLY A 188 17.82 -8.69 3.61
N ALA A 189 16.60 -9.24 3.56
CA ALA A 189 15.55 -8.87 4.52
C ALA A 189 15.87 -9.42 5.93
N PRO A 190 15.68 -8.62 6.99
CA PRO A 190 15.81 -9.11 8.35
C PRO A 190 14.67 -10.09 8.67
N ARG A 191 15.04 -11.23 9.28
CA ARG A 191 14.12 -12.36 9.59
C ARG A 191 12.82 -11.94 10.29
N HIS A 192 12.89 -10.99 11.23
CA HIS A 192 11.70 -10.54 11.97
C HIS A 192 10.70 -9.80 11.07
N LYS A 193 11.17 -8.91 10.17
CA LYS A 193 10.28 -8.18 9.24
C LYS A 193 9.67 -9.11 8.20
N ALA A 194 10.45 -10.07 7.69
CA ALA A 194 9.93 -11.08 6.77
C ALA A 194 8.83 -11.91 7.41
N ALA A 195 9.01 -12.34 8.67
CA ALA A 195 7.99 -13.08 9.41
C ALA A 195 6.73 -12.23 9.68
N GLU A 196 6.91 -10.98 10.11
CA GLU A 196 5.82 -10.02 10.37
C GLU A 196 4.96 -9.79 9.11
N LEU A 197 5.60 -9.61 7.96
CA LEU A 197 4.93 -9.39 6.67
C LEU A 197 4.10 -10.62 6.22
N MET A 198 4.49 -11.82 6.65
CA MET A 198 3.73 -13.06 6.45
C MET A 198 2.60 -13.27 7.49
N GLY A 199 2.42 -12.37 8.46
CA GLY A 199 1.48 -12.54 9.57
C GLY A 199 1.89 -13.61 10.60
N LEU A 200 3.18 -13.98 10.62
CA LEU A 200 3.73 -15.05 11.46
C LEU A 200 4.77 -14.51 12.45
N SER A 201 4.96 -15.23 13.56
CA SER A 201 6.10 -14.96 14.45
C SER A 201 7.34 -15.71 13.98
N GLU A 202 8.54 -15.17 14.20
CA GLU A 202 9.80 -15.87 13.91
C GLU A 202 9.87 -17.24 14.60
N ARG A 203 9.31 -17.34 15.82
CA ARG A 203 9.20 -18.61 16.56
C ARG A 203 8.29 -19.63 15.88
N THR A 204 7.29 -19.18 15.12
CA THR A 204 6.40 -20.07 14.36
C THR A 204 7.13 -20.62 13.14
N VAL A 205 7.82 -19.76 12.38
CA VAL A 205 8.64 -20.14 11.22
C VAL A 205 9.72 -21.14 11.64
N LYS A 206 10.40 -20.90 12.77
CA LYS A 206 11.36 -21.86 13.36
C LYS A 206 10.71 -23.19 13.72
N ARG A 207 9.53 -23.19 14.35
CA ARG A 207 8.80 -24.42 14.72
C ARG A 207 8.33 -25.24 13.53
N TRP A 208 8.14 -24.63 12.36
CA TRP A 208 7.78 -25.36 11.15
C TRP A 208 8.95 -26.16 10.58
N ARG A 209 10.20 -25.83 10.94
CA ARG A 209 11.40 -26.57 10.52
C ARG A 209 11.77 -27.61 11.57
N GLN A 210 11.98 -28.85 11.14
CA GLN A 210 12.65 -29.87 11.95
C GLN A 210 14.17 -29.71 11.83
N ALA A 211 14.92 -30.30 12.76
CA ALA A 211 16.39 -30.30 12.73
C ALA A 211 16.94 -30.89 11.42
N ASP A 212 16.16 -31.77 10.78
CA ASP A 212 16.54 -32.57 9.62
C ASP A 212 16.17 -31.89 8.28
N GLY A 213 15.69 -30.64 8.32
CA GLY A 213 15.27 -29.87 7.15
C GLY A 213 13.84 -30.15 6.67
N MET A 214 13.13 -31.11 7.29
CA MET A 214 11.73 -31.40 6.95
C MET A 214 10.74 -30.38 7.53
N VAL A 215 9.67 -30.11 6.77
CA VAL A 215 8.59 -29.21 7.18
C VAL A 215 7.56 -29.97 8.01
N THR A 216 7.28 -29.50 9.23
CA THR A 216 6.33 -30.15 10.13
C THR A 216 4.89 -29.89 9.66
N PRO A 217 4.06 -30.93 9.42
CA PRO A 217 2.66 -30.76 9.08
C PRO A 217 1.85 -30.15 10.24
N ASP A 218 0.65 -29.64 9.96
CA ASP A 218 -0.25 -29.22 11.03
C ASP A 218 -0.63 -30.44 11.87
N ARG A 219 -0.42 -30.34 13.18
CA ARG A 219 -0.72 -31.43 14.12
C ARG A 219 -2.16 -31.36 14.62
N ARG A 220 -2.90 -30.26 14.39
CA ARG A 220 -4.31 -30.12 14.80
C ARG A 220 -5.22 -31.27 14.31
N PRO A 221 -5.06 -31.81 13.09
CA PRO A 221 -5.84 -32.96 12.63
C PRO A 221 -5.45 -34.29 13.31
N LEU A 222 -4.24 -34.38 13.88
CA LEU A 222 -3.68 -35.59 14.49
C LEU A 222 -3.95 -35.66 16.00
N VAL A 223 -4.39 -34.56 16.62
CA VAL A 223 -4.74 -34.54 18.03
C VAL A 223 -6.08 -35.24 18.21
N LYS A 224 -6.08 -36.40 18.86
CA LYS A 224 -7.31 -36.99 19.41
C LYS A 224 -7.92 -35.96 20.36
N GLN A 225 -9.13 -35.49 20.05
CA GLN A 225 -9.85 -34.56 20.91
C GLN A 225 -10.09 -35.26 22.25
N ALA A 226 -9.65 -34.66 23.35
CA ALA A 226 -9.96 -35.15 24.68
C ALA A 226 -11.48 -35.05 24.90
N GLU A 227 -12.09 -36.14 25.38
CA GLU A 227 -13.48 -36.16 25.78
C GLU A 227 -13.71 -35.08 26.83
N GLN A 228 -14.69 -34.22 26.59
CA GLN A 228 -15.00 -33.13 27.51
C GLN A 228 -15.87 -33.65 28.65
N PRO A 229 -15.74 -33.16 29.89
CA PRO A 229 -16.54 -33.66 31.03
C PRO A 229 -18.06 -33.55 30.85
N HIS A 230 -18.51 -32.64 29.97
CA HIS A 230 -19.91 -32.38 29.66
C HIS A 230 -20.39 -33.06 28.37
N GLN A 231 -19.56 -33.89 27.75
CA GLN A 231 -19.92 -34.64 26.55
C GLN A 231 -20.86 -35.78 26.95
N LEU A 232 -21.98 -35.91 26.23
CA LEU A 232 -22.91 -37.02 26.44
C LEU A 232 -22.20 -38.35 26.17
N THR A 233 -22.36 -39.27 27.09
CA THR A 233 -21.92 -40.65 26.93
C THR A 233 -22.80 -41.36 25.89
N ILE A 234 -22.29 -42.46 25.34
CA ILE A 234 -23.04 -43.28 24.38
C ILE A 234 -24.35 -43.80 25.02
N ALA A 235 -24.32 -44.14 26.32
CA ALA A 235 -25.51 -44.60 27.04
C ALA A 235 -26.59 -43.51 27.14
N GLU A 236 -26.21 -42.27 27.41
CA GLU A 236 -27.13 -41.12 27.46
C GLU A 236 -27.70 -40.80 26.07
N GLU A 237 -26.88 -40.85 25.01
CA GLU A 237 -27.38 -40.68 23.64
C GLU A 237 -28.41 -41.75 23.26
N VAL A 238 -28.16 -43.01 23.62
CA VAL A 238 -29.12 -44.11 23.40
C VAL A 238 -30.40 -43.91 24.20
N ALA A 239 -30.31 -43.47 25.46
CA ALA A 239 -31.48 -43.18 26.30
C ALA A 239 -32.34 -42.05 25.72
N ILE A 240 -31.72 -40.99 25.19
CA ILE A 240 -32.42 -39.89 24.49
C ILE A 240 -33.14 -40.41 23.26
N LEU A 241 -32.49 -41.23 22.42
CA LEU A 241 -33.11 -41.81 21.23
C LEU A 241 -34.25 -42.76 21.57
N ALA A 242 -34.08 -43.61 22.58
CA ALA A 242 -35.12 -44.53 23.03
C ALA A 242 -36.35 -43.75 23.48
N THR A 243 -36.15 -42.71 24.30
CA THR A 243 -37.23 -41.86 24.83
C THR A 243 -37.93 -41.11 23.69
N CYS A 244 -37.20 -40.51 22.75
CA CYS A 244 -37.80 -39.83 21.60
C CYS A 244 -38.61 -40.74 20.68
N ASN A 245 -38.36 -42.06 20.69
CA ASN A 245 -39.06 -43.04 19.85
C ASN A 245 -40.20 -43.78 20.58
N GLN A 246 -40.41 -43.53 21.88
CA GLN A 246 -41.55 -44.06 22.62
C GLN A 246 -42.87 -43.51 22.07
N THR A 247 -43.94 -44.30 22.15
CA THR A 247 -45.26 -43.96 21.60
C THR A 247 -45.80 -42.62 22.11
N GLU A 248 -45.52 -42.28 23.37
CA GLU A 248 -45.93 -41.02 24.01
C GLU A 248 -45.21 -39.79 23.42
N TYR A 249 -43.94 -39.93 23.06
CA TYR A 249 -43.07 -38.79 22.68
C TYR A 249 -42.73 -38.72 21.18
N ARG A 250 -42.95 -39.78 20.40
CA ARG A 250 -42.55 -39.90 18.99
C ARG A 250 -43.06 -38.77 18.08
N SER A 251 -44.22 -38.20 18.41
CA SER A 251 -44.85 -37.13 17.63
C SER A 251 -44.60 -35.73 18.18
N LEU A 252 -43.94 -35.60 19.34
CA LEU A 252 -43.69 -34.33 20.02
C LEU A 252 -42.30 -33.77 19.65
N PRO A 253 -42.11 -32.44 19.63
CA PRO A 253 -40.78 -31.84 19.52
C PRO A 253 -40.01 -31.94 20.85
N PRO A 254 -38.66 -31.94 20.84
CA PRO A 254 -37.85 -31.91 22.06
C PRO A 254 -38.21 -30.83 23.09
N SER A 255 -38.70 -29.67 22.62
CA SER A 255 -39.18 -28.57 23.48
C SER A 255 -40.44 -28.93 24.30
N GLN A 256 -41.13 -30.03 23.97
CA GLN A 256 -42.24 -30.56 24.76
C GLN A 256 -41.84 -31.84 25.50
N ILE A 257 -40.98 -32.68 24.90
CA ILE A 257 -40.51 -33.92 25.53
C ILE A 257 -39.71 -33.63 26.81
N VAL A 258 -38.79 -32.66 26.77
CA VAL A 258 -37.93 -32.37 27.94
C VAL A 258 -38.74 -31.87 29.14
N PRO A 259 -39.68 -30.92 29.01
CA PRO A 259 -40.57 -30.55 30.12
C PRO A 259 -41.42 -31.72 30.63
N GLN A 260 -42.01 -32.55 29.75
CA GLN A 260 -42.83 -33.69 30.18
C GLN A 260 -42.02 -34.75 30.95
N LEU A 261 -40.74 -34.95 30.60
CA LEU A 261 -39.84 -35.80 31.38
C LEU A 261 -39.52 -35.16 32.73
N ALA A 262 -39.28 -33.84 32.75
CA ALA A 262 -39.01 -33.11 33.99
C ALA A 262 -40.21 -33.15 34.95
N ASP A 263 -41.44 -33.04 34.45
CA ASP A 263 -42.67 -33.20 35.23
C ASP A 263 -42.78 -34.60 35.87
N LYS A 264 -42.19 -35.61 35.23
CA LYS A 264 -42.07 -36.99 35.75
C LYS A 264 -40.82 -37.20 36.62
N GLY A 265 -40.05 -36.15 36.89
CA GLY A 265 -38.80 -36.21 37.69
C GLY A 265 -37.61 -36.83 36.95
N VAL A 266 -37.68 -36.99 35.63
CA VAL A 266 -36.62 -37.61 34.82
C VAL A 266 -35.87 -36.54 34.03
N TYR A 267 -34.55 -36.52 34.17
CA TYR A 267 -33.67 -35.65 33.38
C TYR A 267 -32.64 -36.48 32.62
N LEU A 268 -32.61 -36.32 31.28
CA LEU A 268 -31.63 -36.97 30.41
C LEU A 268 -30.59 -35.97 29.88
N ALA A 269 -31.06 -34.86 29.30
CA ALA A 269 -30.23 -33.78 28.79
C ALA A 269 -31.08 -32.53 28.48
N SER A 270 -30.41 -31.42 28.18
CA SER A 270 -31.07 -30.20 27.70
C SER A 270 -31.75 -30.36 26.33
N GLU A 271 -32.70 -29.48 26.01
CA GLU A 271 -33.39 -29.46 24.71
C GLU A 271 -32.42 -29.38 23.52
N SER A 272 -31.37 -28.55 23.64
CA SER A 272 -30.36 -28.40 22.58
C SER A 272 -29.56 -29.69 22.36
N SER A 273 -29.29 -30.44 23.43
CA SER A 273 -28.69 -31.76 23.36
C SER A 273 -29.61 -32.78 22.66
N PHE A 274 -30.90 -32.79 22.96
CA PHE A 274 -31.88 -33.63 22.26
C PHE A 274 -31.90 -33.35 20.75
N TYR A 275 -31.98 -32.06 20.35
CA TYR A 275 -31.92 -31.68 18.94
C TYR A 275 -30.61 -32.12 18.27
N ARG A 276 -29.48 -31.97 18.96
CA ARG A 276 -28.16 -32.38 18.44
C ARG A 276 -28.08 -33.90 18.22
N VAL A 277 -28.57 -34.71 19.17
CA VAL A 277 -28.60 -36.18 19.06
C VAL A 277 -29.53 -36.61 17.93
N LEU A 278 -30.76 -36.08 17.87
CA LEU A 278 -31.70 -36.39 16.79
C LEU A 278 -31.15 -36.01 15.41
N LYS A 279 -30.45 -34.87 15.30
CA LYS A 279 -29.79 -34.45 14.06
C LYS A 279 -28.65 -35.40 13.67
N LYS A 280 -27.79 -35.77 14.62
CA LYS A 280 -26.68 -36.72 14.44
C LYS A 280 -27.16 -38.05 13.88
N HIS A 281 -28.30 -38.54 14.38
CA HIS A 281 -28.92 -39.81 13.95
C HIS A 281 -29.97 -39.66 12.85
N GLN A 282 -30.09 -38.48 12.21
CA GLN A 282 -31.04 -38.22 11.12
C GLN A 282 -32.52 -38.48 11.47
N GLN A 283 -32.90 -38.37 12.76
CA GLN A 283 -34.28 -38.50 13.25
C GLN A 283 -34.98 -37.14 13.46
N GLN A 284 -34.33 -36.05 13.08
CA GLN A 284 -34.90 -34.70 13.06
C GLN A 284 -35.70 -34.48 11.76
N ASN A 285 -36.78 -35.24 11.58
CA ASN A 285 -37.68 -35.07 10.44
C ASN A 285 -38.81 -34.10 10.77
N HIS A 286 -39.42 -33.55 9.72
CA HIS A 286 -40.60 -32.69 9.84
C HIS A 286 -41.81 -33.52 10.29
N ARG A 287 -42.30 -33.28 11.51
CA ARG A 287 -43.34 -34.12 12.16
C ARG A 287 -44.78 -33.59 11.99
N GLY A 288 -44.99 -32.51 11.23
CA GLY A 288 -46.30 -31.86 11.07
C GLY A 288 -46.82 -31.83 9.63
N HIS A 289 -48.14 -31.67 9.46
CA HIS A 289 -48.81 -31.54 8.16
C HIS A 289 -48.52 -30.23 7.41
N MET A 290 -47.79 -29.29 8.04
CA MET A 290 -47.48 -27.99 7.44
C MET A 290 -46.49 -28.17 6.28
N LYS A 291 -46.78 -27.63 5.09
CA LYS A 291 -45.88 -27.74 3.94
C LYS A 291 -44.49 -27.17 4.29
N PRO A 292 -43.40 -27.84 3.87
CA PRO A 292 -42.06 -27.32 4.10
C PRO A 292 -41.92 -25.92 3.50
N ARG A 293 -41.13 -25.05 4.15
CA ARG A 293 -40.85 -23.70 3.66
C ARG A 293 -40.22 -23.81 2.27
N ARG A 294 -40.93 -23.36 1.23
CA ARG A 294 -40.40 -23.25 -0.13
C ARG A 294 -39.38 -22.12 -0.14
N LYS A 295 -38.16 -22.39 -0.63
CA LYS A 295 -37.22 -21.33 -1.00
C LYS A 295 -37.79 -20.65 -2.24
N VAL A 296 -38.35 -19.46 -2.06
CA VAL A 296 -38.73 -18.58 -3.17
C VAL A 296 -37.46 -17.85 -3.61
N PRO A 297 -37.17 -17.72 -4.93
CA PRO A 297 -36.02 -16.97 -5.42
C PRO A 297 -36.03 -15.52 -4.87
N GLU A 298 -34.84 -14.96 -4.70
CA GLU A 298 -34.68 -13.58 -4.25
C GLU A 298 -35.29 -12.62 -5.29
N PRO A 299 -35.98 -11.55 -4.86
CA PRO A 299 -36.65 -10.63 -5.76
C PRO A 299 -35.63 -9.86 -6.61
N THR A 300 -36.03 -9.45 -7.81
CA THR A 300 -35.23 -8.56 -8.67
C THR A 300 -34.89 -7.27 -7.91
N SER A 301 -33.61 -7.11 -7.58
CA SER A 301 -33.10 -5.92 -6.89
C SER A 301 -32.90 -4.78 -7.88
N PHE A 302 -33.66 -3.70 -7.70
CA PHE A 302 -33.42 -2.43 -8.39
C PHE A 302 -32.68 -1.48 -7.47
N THR A 303 -31.67 -0.80 -8.02
CA THR A 303 -30.86 0.18 -7.31
C THR A 303 -30.92 1.52 -8.04
N ALA A 304 -31.43 2.55 -7.37
CA ALA A 304 -31.45 3.91 -7.86
C ALA A 304 -30.17 4.64 -7.43
N THR A 305 -29.39 5.10 -8.41
CA THR A 305 -28.20 5.94 -8.25
C THR A 305 -28.54 7.44 -8.31
N GLY A 306 -29.71 7.80 -8.84
CA GLY A 306 -30.21 9.16 -8.97
C GLY A 306 -31.75 9.26 -8.93
N PRO A 307 -32.30 10.48 -8.98
CA PRO A 307 -33.74 10.71 -8.97
C PRO A 307 -34.39 10.15 -10.23
N ASN A 308 -35.68 9.77 -10.14
CA ASN A 308 -36.50 9.34 -11.28
C ASN A 308 -35.95 8.13 -12.04
N GLN A 309 -35.27 7.23 -11.34
CA GLN A 309 -34.85 5.93 -11.88
C GLN A 309 -35.75 4.80 -11.41
N VAL A 310 -36.22 4.87 -10.16
CA VAL A 310 -37.07 3.86 -9.56
C VAL A 310 -38.11 4.53 -8.66
N TRP A 311 -39.38 4.33 -9.01
CA TRP A 311 -40.50 4.78 -8.21
C TRP A 311 -41.13 3.60 -7.48
N SER A 312 -41.46 3.79 -6.22
CA SER A 312 -42.39 2.91 -5.53
C SER A 312 -43.75 3.57 -5.49
N TRP A 313 -44.81 2.80 -5.70
CA TRP A 313 -46.17 3.28 -5.49
C TRP A 313 -46.97 2.28 -4.68
N ASP A 314 -48.01 2.77 -4.00
CA ASP A 314 -48.92 1.98 -3.20
C ASP A 314 -50.24 2.75 -2.96
N ILE A 315 -51.29 2.03 -2.55
CA ILE A 315 -52.62 2.56 -2.29
C ILE A 315 -52.95 2.37 -0.80
N SER A 316 -53.36 3.45 -0.13
CA SER A 316 -53.75 3.39 1.28
C SER A 316 -55.14 3.94 1.53
N TYR A 317 -55.85 3.34 2.47
CA TYR A 317 -57.17 3.82 2.90
C TYR A 317 -57.07 5.11 3.72
N CYS A 318 -57.88 6.09 3.37
CA CYS A 318 -58.16 7.29 4.14
C CYS A 318 -59.51 7.16 4.86
N PRO A 319 -59.59 7.54 6.15
CA PRO A 319 -60.84 7.51 6.89
C PRO A 319 -61.80 8.60 6.38
N SER A 320 -63.06 8.23 6.15
CA SER A 320 -64.17 9.18 5.95
C SER A 320 -64.82 9.47 7.30
N ALA A 321 -65.47 10.64 7.43
CA ALA A 321 -66.36 10.95 8.55
C ALA A 321 -67.57 9.98 8.62
N VAL A 322 -67.92 9.34 7.49
CA VAL A 322 -69.00 8.35 7.42
C VAL A 322 -68.45 6.94 7.67
N ARG A 323 -68.99 6.26 8.70
CA ARG A 323 -68.57 4.91 9.06
C ARG A 323 -68.89 3.91 7.94
N GLY A 324 -67.88 3.14 7.53
CA GLY A 324 -67.99 2.17 6.42
C GLY A 324 -67.68 2.75 5.04
N GLN A 325 -67.47 4.07 4.94
CA GLN A 325 -66.95 4.70 3.74
C GLN A 325 -65.45 5.00 3.92
N HIS A 326 -64.67 4.75 2.86
CA HIS A 326 -63.25 5.07 2.82
C HIS A 326 -62.91 5.70 1.49
N TRP A 327 -61.84 6.49 1.45
CA TRP A 327 -61.25 6.94 0.20
C TRP A 327 -59.90 6.29 -0.01
N TYR A 328 -59.47 6.28 -1.26
CA TYR A 328 -58.28 5.59 -1.72
C TYR A 328 -57.22 6.63 -2.07
N LEU A 329 -56.16 6.70 -1.25
CA LEU A 329 -54.99 7.51 -1.54
C LEU A 329 -54.00 6.71 -2.37
N TYR A 330 -53.87 7.09 -3.62
CA TYR A 330 -52.82 6.64 -4.51
C TYR A 330 -51.59 7.51 -4.29
N LEU A 331 -50.43 6.89 -4.08
CA LEU A 331 -49.21 7.63 -3.83
C LEU A 331 -48.03 7.02 -4.60
N VAL A 332 -47.25 7.88 -5.25
CA VAL A 332 -46.02 7.54 -5.97
C VAL A 332 -44.85 8.29 -5.34
N LEU A 333 -43.79 7.55 -5.02
CA LEU A 333 -42.61 7.98 -4.29
C LEU A 333 -41.34 7.64 -5.07
N ASP A 334 -40.42 8.59 -5.20
CA ASP A 334 -39.07 8.32 -5.70
C ASP A 334 -38.20 7.72 -4.57
N ILE A 335 -37.70 6.50 -4.74
CA ILE A 335 -36.99 5.80 -3.66
C ILE A 335 -35.64 6.45 -3.32
N TYR A 336 -35.02 7.09 -4.32
CA TYR A 336 -33.72 7.75 -4.18
C TYR A 336 -33.84 8.97 -3.26
N SER A 337 -34.70 9.92 -3.62
CA SER A 337 -34.86 11.18 -2.90
C SER A 337 -35.85 11.12 -1.73
N ARG A 338 -36.74 10.11 -1.70
CA ARG A 338 -37.92 10.02 -0.83
C ARG A 338 -38.98 11.08 -1.11
N LYS A 339 -38.95 11.72 -2.28
CA LYS A 339 -39.90 12.75 -2.69
C LYS A 339 -41.21 12.10 -3.14
N ILE A 340 -42.34 12.62 -2.64
CA ILE A 340 -43.66 12.32 -3.21
C ILE A 340 -43.71 12.95 -4.59
N VAL A 341 -43.81 12.12 -5.61
CA VAL A 341 -43.78 12.54 -7.01
C VAL A 341 -45.18 12.88 -7.50
N ALA A 342 -46.13 12.01 -7.14
CA ALA A 342 -47.54 12.19 -7.46
C ALA A 342 -48.41 11.52 -6.40
N TRP A 343 -49.59 12.07 -6.20
CA TRP A 343 -50.62 11.50 -5.36
C TRP A 343 -51.99 11.92 -5.87
N GLU A 344 -53.01 11.10 -5.61
CA GLU A 344 -54.43 11.40 -5.84
C GLU A 344 -55.30 10.69 -4.79
N ILE A 345 -56.43 11.29 -4.45
CA ILE A 345 -57.46 10.65 -3.62
C ILE A 345 -58.73 10.49 -4.45
N HIS A 346 -59.26 9.26 -4.43
CA HIS A 346 -60.47 8.86 -5.13
C HIS A 346 -61.44 8.11 -4.22
N ASP A 347 -62.70 8.06 -4.61
CA ASP A 347 -63.78 7.36 -3.93
C ASP A 347 -63.88 5.86 -4.29
N ALA A 348 -63.22 5.45 -5.38
CA ALA A 348 -63.14 4.06 -5.82
C ALA A 348 -61.71 3.66 -6.21
N GLU A 349 -61.40 2.37 -6.09
CA GLU A 349 -60.12 1.80 -6.53
C GLU A 349 -60.22 1.36 -8.01
N SER A 350 -59.47 2.00 -8.91
CA SER A 350 -59.47 1.69 -10.34
C SER A 350 -58.06 1.77 -10.96
N GLY A 351 -57.76 0.82 -11.84
CA GLY A 351 -56.52 0.83 -12.63
C GLY A 351 -56.46 1.98 -13.64
N MET A 352 -57.61 2.54 -14.05
CA MET A 352 -57.65 3.71 -14.95
C MET A 352 -57.21 4.99 -14.24
N LEU A 353 -57.54 5.13 -12.95
CA LEU A 353 -57.11 6.25 -12.11
C LEU A 353 -55.59 6.15 -11.83
N ALA A 354 -55.09 4.94 -11.56
CA ALA A 354 -53.65 4.69 -11.43
C ALA A 354 -52.89 5.09 -12.70
N LYS A 355 -53.43 4.76 -13.88
CA LYS A 355 -52.86 5.16 -15.18
C LYS A 355 -52.73 6.68 -15.30
N GLN A 356 -53.82 7.42 -15.05
CA GLN A 356 -53.83 8.88 -15.19
C GLN A 356 -52.82 9.55 -14.24
N LEU A 357 -52.73 9.03 -13.02
CA LEU A 357 -51.76 9.49 -12.03
C LEU A 357 -50.31 9.33 -12.52
N ILE A 358 -49.98 8.16 -13.08
CA ILE A 358 -48.62 7.87 -13.56
C ILE A 358 -48.27 8.72 -14.79
N GLU A 359 -49.19 8.89 -15.74
CA GLU A 359 -48.98 9.76 -16.90
C GLU A 359 -48.69 11.21 -16.47
N ARG A 360 -49.45 11.71 -15.50
CA ARG A 360 -49.23 13.04 -14.91
C ARG A 360 -47.88 13.13 -14.17
N ALA A 361 -47.49 12.07 -13.46
CA ALA A 361 -46.21 11.99 -12.77
C ALA A 361 -45.02 12.07 -13.76
N LEU A 362 -45.08 11.29 -14.85
CA LEU A 362 -44.05 11.27 -15.90
C LEU A 362 -43.88 12.64 -16.56
N LEU A 363 -44.99 13.33 -16.84
CA LEU A 363 -44.97 14.68 -17.41
C LEU A 363 -44.41 15.70 -16.42
N ARG A 364 -44.86 15.67 -15.15
CA ARG A 364 -44.41 16.60 -14.10
C ARG A 364 -42.91 16.50 -13.85
N GLU A 365 -42.37 15.29 -13.88
CA GLU A 365 -40.95 15.02 -13.61
C GLU A 365 -40.06 15.03 -14.87
N GLY A 366 -40.65 15.22 -16.06
CA GLY A 366 -39.91 15.29 -17.32
C GLY A 366 -39.26 13.97 -17.74
N CYS A 367 -39.75 12.83 -17.24
CA CYS A 367 -39.21 11.49 -17.51
C CYS A 367 -40.02 10.68 -18.53
N TRP A 368 -40.82 11.34 -19.37
CA TRP A 368 -41.59 10.69 -20.44
C TRP A 368 -40.74 9.85 -21.39
N ASN A 369 -39.58 10.37 -21.81
CA ASN A 369 -38.68 9.69 -22.77
C ASN A 369 -37.74 8.67 -22.11
N LYS A 370 -37.67 8.67 -20.77
CA LYS A 370 -36.85 7.76 -19.96
C LYS A 370 -37.63 7.38 -18.70
N PRO A 371 -38.69 6.57 -18.84
CA PRO A 371 -39.59 6.27 -17.73
C PRO A 371 -38.85 5.46 -16.65
N PRO A 372 -39.06 5.77 -15.36
CA PRO A 372 -38.48 5.01 -14.26
C PRO A 372 -39.04 3.60 -14.17
N VAL A 373 -38.35 2.72 -13.45
CA VAL A 373 -38.93 1.44 -13.02
C VAL A 373 -40.03 1.71 -12.00
N LEU A 374 -41.23 1.17 -12.23
CA LEU A 374 -42.34 1.24 -11.27
C LEU A 374 -42.38 -0.03 -10.42
N HIS A 375 -42.15 0.11 -9.11
CA HIS A 375 -42.25 -0.98 -8.15
C HIS A 375 -43.58 -0.92 -7.40
N SER A 376 -44.24 -2.08 -7.28
CA SER A 376 -45.59 -2.21 -6.75
C SER A 376 -45.77 -3.47 -5.93
N ASP A 377 -46.73 -3.45 -5.01
CA ASP A 377 -47.19 -4.67 -4.37
C ASP A 377 -48.17 -5.47 -5.25
N ASN A 378 -48.43 -6.72 -4.89
CA ASN A 378 -49.37 -7.59 -5.60
C ASN A 378 -50.85 -7.29 -5.28
N GLY A 379 -51.20 -6.02 -5.07
CA GLY A 379 -52.59 -5.59 -4.85
C GLY A 379 -53.47 -5.84 -6.09
N ALA A 380 -54.77 -6.06 -5.90
CA ALA A 380 -55.69 -6.34 -7.01
C ALA A 380 -55.70 -5.22 -8.09
N PRO A 381 -55.61 -3.92 -7.72
CA PRO A 381 -55.55 -2.87 -8.75
C PRO A 381 -54.17 -2.68 -9.37
N MET A 382 -53.12 -3.06 -8.65
CA MET A 382 -51.74 -3.07 -9.14
C MET A 382 -51.49 -4.19 -10.17
N THR A 383 -52.33 -5.23 -10.15
CA THR A 383 -52.29 -6.37 -11.08
C THR A 383 -53.29 -6.26 -12.22
N SER A 384 -54.04 -5.15 -12.30
CA SER A 384 -55.06 -4.94 -13.33
C SER A 384 -54.48 -4.95 -14.74
N HIS A 385 -55.18 -5.60 -15.67
CA HIS A 385 -54.74 -5.72 -17.07
C HIS A 385 -54.58 -4.35 -17.75
N THR A 386 -55.46 -3.40 -17.42
CA THR A 386 -55.45 -2.03 -17.96
C THR A 386 -54.18 -1.28 -17.62
N LEU A 387 -53.69 -1.40 -16.38
CA LEU A 387 -52.47 -0.73 -15.95
C LEU A 387 -51.24 -1.38 -16.59
N ARG A 388 -51.18 -2.72 -16.63
CA ARG A 388 -50.06 -3.45 -17.25
C ARG A 388 -49.89 -3.13 -18.73
N ALA A 389 -50.99 -3.15 -19.48
CA ALA A 389 -50.97 -2.84 -20.91
C ALA A 389 -50.46 -1.42 -21.17
N ARG A 390 -50.93 -0.44 -20.38
CA ARG A 390 -50.49 0.94 -20.56
C ARG A 390 -49.04 1.18 -20.14
N LEU A 391 -48.58 0.56 -19.05
CA LEU A 391 -47.18 0.68 -18.64
C LEU A 391 -46.23 0.10 -19.70
N ALA A 392 -46.65 -0.98 -20.38
CA ALA A 392 -45.93 -1.50 -21.53
C ALA A 392 -45.91 -0.49 -22.71
N GLU A 393 -47.03 0.15 -23.03
CA GLU A 393 -47.10 1.20 -24.06
C GLU A 393 -46.23 2.43 -23.73
N LEU A 394 -46.14 2.79 -22.45
CA LEU A 394 -45.29 3.89 -21.97
C LEU A 394 -43.82 3.49 -21.87
N GLY A 395 -43.46 2.24 -22.17
CA GLY A 395 -42.09 1.72 -22.03
C GLY A 395 -41.60 1.65 -20.58
N MET A 396 -42.51 1.68 -19.60
CA MET A 396 -42.19 1.73 -18.18
C MET A 396 -41.99 0.30 -17.62
N PRO A 397 -40.79 -0.06 -17.13
CA PRO A 397 -40.56 -1.39 -16.57
C PRO A 397 -41.32 -1.55 -15.25
N MET A 398 -41.99 -2.69 -15.06
CA MET A 398 -42.65 -3.01 -13.79
C MET A 398 -41.85 -4.00 -12.96
N SER A 399 -41.83 -3.75 -11.65
CA SER A 399 -41.35 -4.67 -10.63
C SER A 399 -42.47 -4.95 -9.64
N HIS A 400 -42.63 -6.22 -9.25
CA HIS A 400 -43.60 -6.64 -8.23
C HIS A 400 -42.90 -7.27 -7.03
N SER A 401 -43.45 -7.05 -5.82
CA SER A 401 -43.05 -7.79 -4.62
C SER A 401 -43.35 -9.29 -4.72
N ARG A 402 -42.83 -10.10 -3.79
CA ARG A 402 -43.15 -11.54 -3.75
C ARG A 402 -44.63 -11.75 -3.40
N PRO A 403 -45.28 -12.79 -3.97
CA PRO A 403 -46.60 -13.20 -3.51
C PRO A 403 -46.57 -13.52 -2.01
N ARG A 404 -47.44 -12.87 -1.22
CA ARG A 404 -47.61 -13.06 0.24
C ARG A 404 -46.45 -12.56 1.11
N VAL A 405 -45.69 -11.55 0.66
CA VAL A 405 -44.73 -10.84 1.51
C VAL A 405 -45.01 -9.35 1.48
N SER A 406 -45.64 -8.83 2.54
CA SER A 406 -45.96 -7.40 2.68
C SER A 406 -44.72 -6.49 2.81
N ASN A 407 -43.58 -7.05 3.23
CA ASN A 407 -42.40 -6.27 3.59
C ASN A 407 -41.51 -5.82 2.41
N ASP A 408 -41.90 -6.12 1.17
CA ASP A 408 -41.07 -5.88 -0.01
C ASP A 408 -41.24 -4.45 -0.57
N ASN A 409 -42.16 -3.64 -0.02
CA ASN A 409 -42.34 -2.21 -0.33
C ASN A 409 -42.11 -1.26 0.88
N PRO A 410 -40.91 -1.30 1.51
CA PRO A 410 -40.67 -0.60 2.78
C PRO A 410 -40.71 0.93 2.66
N TYR A 411 -40.57 1.47 1.44
CA TYR A 411 -40.50 2.91 1.18
C TYR A 411 -41.88 3.55 1.28
N SER A 412 -42.87 3.00 0.58
CA SER A 412 -44.26 3.49 0.61
C SER A 412 -44.90 3.25 1.98
N GLU A 413 -44.65 2.10 2.61
CA GLU A 413 -45.11 1.82 3.98
C GLU A 413 -44.57 2.84 5.01
N SER A 414 -43.27 3.14 4.95
CA SER A 414 -42.66 4.14 5.85
C SER A 414 -43.27 5.53 5.63
N LEU A 415 -43.61 5.87 4.39
CA LEU A 415 -44.23 7.15 4.08
C LEU A 415 -45.67 7.20 4.58
N PHE A 416 -46.47 6.14 4.38
CA PHE A 416 -47.82 6.08 4.94
C PHE A 416 -47.82 6.15 6.46
N ARG A 417 -46.84 5.55 7.13
CA ARG A 417 -46.66 5.73 8.56
C ARG A 417 -46.37 7.19 8.90
N THR A 418 -45.50 7.87 8.16
CA THR A 418 -45.19 9.29 8.37
C THR A 418 -46.44 10.16 8.20
N LEU A 419 -47.25 9.85 7.20
CA LEU A 419 -48.49 10.55 6.88
C LEU A 419 -49.58 10.33 7.94
N LYS A 420 -49.87 9.08 8.30
CA LYS A 420 -50.97 8.72 9.21
C LYS A 420 -50.70 8.99 10.68
N TYR A 421 -49.42 9.09 11.07
CA TYR A 421 -49.02 9.36 12.46
C TYR A 421 -48.59 10.82 12.68
N CYS A 422 -48.69 11.68 11.67
CA CYS A 422 -48.43 13.09 11.88
C CYS A 422 -49.54 13.73 12.74
N PRO A 423 -49.23 14.71 13.61
CA PRO A 423 -50.23 15.33 14.49
C PRO A 423 -51.41 15.98 13.74
N ALA A 424 -51.19 16.41 12.49
CA ALA A 424 -52.21 17.03 11.66
C ALA A 424 -53.15 16.02 10.97
N TRP A 425 -52.93 14.72 11.13
CA TRP A 425 -53.76 13.69 10.51
C TRP A 425 -55.17 13.67 11.12
N PRO A 426 -56.24 13.76 10.31
CA PRO A 426 -57.61 13.76 10.82
C PRO A 426 -58.05 12.36 11.22
N SER A 427 -57.79 12.02 12.48
CA SER A 427 -58.15 10.72 13.08
C SER A 427 -59.66 10.44 13.08
N LYS A 428 -60.49 11.49 13.06
CA LYS A 428 -61.96 11.38 12.96
C LYS A 428 -62.47 11.18 11.52
N GLY A 429 -61.56 11.14 10.55
CA GLY A 429 -61.91 11.09 9.14
C GLY A 429 -62.10 12.48 8.52
N PHE A 430 -62.03 12.50 7.20
CA PHE A 430 -62.28 13.69 6.40
C PHE A 430 -63.78 13.79 6.06
N ALA A 431 -64.32 15.01 5.96
CA ALA A 431 -65.74 15.23 5.68
C ALA A 431 -66.10 15.12 4.18
N SER A 432 -65.18 15.49 3.29
CA SER A 432 -65.37 15.36 1.84
C SER A 432 -64.09 15.02 1.08
N LEU A 433 -64.22 14.45 -0.13
CA LEU A 433 -63.09 14.12 -1.00
C LEU A 433 -62.20 15.34 -1.27
N VAL A 434 -62.81 16.53 -1.37
CA VAL A 434 -62.12 17.81 -1.55
C VAL A 434 -61.22 18.11 -0.35
N GLU A 435 -61.73 17.98 0.86
CA GLU A 435 -60.95 18.20 2.09
C GLU A 435 -59.77 17.23 2.19
N GLY A 436 -59.97 15.96 1.81
CA GLY A 436 -58.88 14.99 1.73
C GLY A 436 -57.78 15.44 0.76
N ARG A 437 -58.17 15.95 -0.41
CA ARG A 437 -57.23 16.46 -1.44
C ARG A 437 -56.50 17.72 -0.96
N ASP A 438 -57.20 18.67 -0.36
CA ASP A 438 -56.59 19.91 0.16
C ASP A 438 -55.57 19.60 1.27
N TRP A 439 -55.91 18.65 2.16
CA TRP A 439 -55.00 18.18 3.18
C TRP A 439 -53.76 17.52 2.58
N MET A 440 -53.93 16.65 1.59
CA MET A 440 -52.81 15.99 0.92
C MET A 440 -51.91 16.98 0.17
N LEU A 441 -52.47 18.02 -0.43
CA LEU A 441 -51.71 19.09 -1.07
C LEU A 441 -50.83 19.84 -0.05
N ALA A 442 -51.41 20.19 1.10
CA ALA A 442 -50.65 20.82 2.19
C ALA A 442 -49.57 19.87 2.74
N PHE A 443 -49.91 18.59 2.91
CA PHE A 443 -48.99 17.56 3.38
C PHE A 443 -47.83 17.33 2.41
N GLU A 444 -48.09 17.21 1.10
CA GLU A 444 -47.05 17.05 0.07
C GLU A 444 -46.04 18.19 0.16
N ASN A 445 -46.50 19.44 0.26
CA ASN A 445 -45.61 20.59 0.36
C ASN A 445 -44.80 20.59 1.68
N ALA A 446 -45.44 20.28 2.81
CA ALA A 446 -44.76 20.17 4.09
C ALA A 446 -43.70 19.05 4.08
N TYR A 447 -44.04 17.89 3.54
CA TYR A 447 -43.17 16.72 3.48
C TYR A 447 -42.02 16.91 2.47
N ASN A 448 -42.31 17.32 1.23
CA ASN A 448 -41.29 17.44 0.20
C ASN A 448 -40.31 18.59 0.46
N ASN A 449 -40.80 19.73 0.96
CA ASN A 449 -40.03 20.98 1.00
C ASN A 449 -39.57 21.41 2.40
N HIS A 450 -40.15 20.87 3.48
CA HIS A 450 -39.82 21.31 4.85
C HIS A 450 -39.36 20.16 5.75
N HIS A 451 -39.89 18.95 5.56
CA HIS A 451 -39.56 17.81 6.42
C HIS A 451 -38.11 17.34 6.20
N LEU A 452 -37.34 17.27 7.27
CA LEU A 452 -35.97 16.76 7.26
C LEU A 452 -35.98 15.24 7.44
N HIS A 453 -35.88 14.51 6.32
CA HIS A 453 -36.10 13.08 6.32
C HIS A 453 -34.87 12.30 6.81
N SER A 454 -35.05 11.47 7.84
CA SER A 454 -33.95 10.78 8.53
C SER A 454 -33.19 9.80 7.64
N GLY A 455 -33.92 9.06 6.78
CA GLY A 455 -33.35 8.09 5.83
C GLY A 455 -32.49 8.70 4.73
N ILE A 456 -32.44 10.03 4.62
CA ILE A 456 -31.60 10.76 3.66
C ILE A 456 -30.67 11.75 4.37
N ASN A 457 -30.31 11.47 5.63
CA ASN A 457 -29.46 12.33 6.47
C ASN A 457 -30.03 13.74 6.71
N PHE A 458 -31.36 13.81 6.94
CA PHE A 458 -32.06 15.02 7.38
C PHE A 458 -31.99 16.18 6.40
N VAL A 459 -31.89 15.91 5.10
CA VAL A 459 -32.25 16.90 4.07
C VAL A 459 -33.71 16.73 3.68
N THR A 460 -34.28 17.73 3.02
CA THR A 460 -35.64 17.65 2.49
C THR A 460 -35.66 16.76 1.25
N PRO A 461 -36.73 15.98 1.01
CA PRO A 461 -36.86 15.17 -0.20
C PRO A 461 -36.62 15.95 -1.50
N SER A 462 -37.18 17.17 -1.62
CA SER A 462 -36.95 18.04 -2.80
C SER A 462 -35.48 18.45 -2.98
N ALA A 463 -34.77 18.77 -1.89
CA ALA A 463 -33.34 19.12 -1.96
C ALA A 463 -32.50 17.94 -2.47
N ARG A 464 -32.76 16.72 -2.00
CA ARG A 464 -32.08 15.53 -2.52
C ARG A 464 -32.46 15.24 -3.97
N HIS A 465 -33.73 15.40 -4.31
CA HIS A 465 -34.22 15.18 -5.66
C HIS A 465 -33.58 16.13 -6.69
N THR A 466 -33.27 17.35 -6.28
CA THR A 466 -32.62 18.38 -7.12
C THR A 466 -31.09 18.43 -6.96
N GLY A 467 -30.49 17.56 -6.14
CA GLY A 467 -29.05 17.52 -5.89
C GLY A 467 -28.49 18.63 -4.97
N LYS A 468 -29.36 19.46 -4.37
CA LYS A 468 -29.00 20.53 -3.42
C LYS A 468 -28.58 20.00 -2.04
N ASP A 469 -28.76 18.70 -1.78
CA ASP A 469 -28.40 18.05 -0.53
C ASP A 469 -26.89 18.04 -0.28
N LEU A 470 -26.08 17.92 -1.34
CA LEU A 470 -24.62 17.90 -1.26
C LEU A 470 -24.06 19.13 -0.54
N GLU A 471 -24.48 20.32 -0.97
CA GLU A 471 -24.04 21.60 -0.40
C GLU A 471 -24.51 21.76 1.05
N GLN A 472 -25.77 21.42 1.32
CA GLN A 472 -26.35 21.51 2.67
C GLN A 472 -25.64 20.60 3.67
N LEU A 473 -25.37 19.36 3.27
CA LEU A 473 -24.68 18.36 4.10
C LEU A 473 -23.22 18.76 4.32
N GLN A 474 -22.54 19.27 3.30
CA GLN A 474 -21.17 19.77 3.43
C GLN A 474 -21.10 20.97 4.38
N HIS A 475 -22.05 21.91 4.29
CA HIS A 475 -22.15 23.04 5.20
C HIS A 475 -22.35 22.56 6.66
N ARG A 476 -23.30 21.65 6.90
CA ARG A 476 -23.54 21.08 8.24
C ARG A 476 -22.33 20.36 8.80
N LYS A 477 -21.59 19.62 7.96
CA LYS A 477 -20.32 18.98 8.34
C LYS A 477 -19.32 20.02 8.86
N ARG A 478 -19.11 21.11 8.11
CA ARG A 478 -18.19 22.21 8.51
C ARG A 478 -18.60 22.85 9.84
N VAL A 479 -19.90 23.10 10.04
CA VAL A 479 -20.44 23.65 11.29
C VAL A 479 -20.15 22.73 12.48
N TYR A 480 -20.39 21.42 12.34
CA TYR A 480 -20.14 20.45 13.40
C TYR A 480 -18.66 20.29 13.71
N GLU A 481 -17.80 20.31 12.69
CA GLU A 481 -16.35 20.26 12.86
C GLU A 481 -15.80 21.52 13.53
N ALA A 482 -16.30 22.70 13.17
CA ALA A 482 -15.94 23.96 13.82
C ALA A 482 -16.39 23.98 15.29
N ALA A 483 -17.62 23.53 15.58
CA ALA A 483 -18.11 23.39 16.94
C ALA A 483 -17.24 22.42 17.75
N LYS A 484 -16.87 21.27 17.18
CA LYS A 484 -16.00 20.27 17.81
C LYS A 484 -14.62 20.84 18.12
N ARG A 485 -14.03 21.61 17.21
CA ARG A 485 -12.77 22.32 17.43
C ARG A 485 -12.85 23.33 18.58
N ARG A 486 -13.97 24.04 18.73
CA ARG A 486 -14.17 25.04 19.78
C ARG A 486 -14.28 24.45 21.20
N ASN A 487 -14.84 23.25 21.36
CA ASN A 487 -14.96 22.62 22.68
C ASN A 487 -14.79 21.09 22.63
N PRO A 488 -13.59 20.55 22.40
CA PRO A 488 -13.40 19.11 22.16
C PRO A 488 -13.96 18.20 23.25
N ARG A 489 -13.96 18.65 24.51
CA ARG A 489 -14.44 17.90 25.69
C ARG A 489 -15.94 17.56 25.62
N ARG A 490 -16.75 18.31 24.84
CA ARG A 490 -18.18 18.03 24.63
C ARG A 490 -18.44 16.81 23.74
N TRP A 491 -17.44 16.34 22.99
CA TRP A 491 -17.59 15.21 22.07
C TRP A 491 -16.81 13.99 22.56
N SER A 492 -17.51 12.94 22.97
CA SER A 492 -16.91 11.64 23.30
C SER A 492 -16.59 10.77 22.06
N LYS A 493 -17.20 11.09 20.91
CA LYS A 493 -17.06 10.34 19.65
C LYS A 493 -16.88 11.27 18.44
N ALA A 494 -16.88 10.70 17.23
CA ALA A 494 -16.96 11.46 15.98
C ALA A 494 -18.24 12.32 15.93
N THR A 495 -18.21 13.38 15.11
CA THR A 495 -19.41 14.19 14.85
C THR A 495 -20.46 13.35 14.11
N ARG A 496 -21.71 13.81 14.13
CA ARG A 496 -22.81 13.19 13.38
C ARG A 496 -22.42 12.99 11.90
N ASN A 497 -22.87 11.88 11.31
CA ASN A 497 -22.63 11.59 9.91
C ASN A 497 -23.46 12.54 9.02
N TRP A 498 -22.76 13.41 8.31
CA TRP A 498 -23.31 14.32 7.30
C TRP A 498 -22.78 13.98 5.91
N LYS A 499 -22.40 12.73 5.65
CA LYS A 499 -22.05 12.30 4.29
C LYS A 499 -23.33 12.17 3.45
N PRO A 500 -23.31 12.52 2.14
CA PRO A 500 -24.41 12.23 1.23
C PRO A 500 -24.75 10.74 1.23
N VAL A 501 -26.04 10.44 1.14
CA VAL A 501 -26.49 9.06 0.95
C VAL A 501 -26.29 8.70 -0.52
N GLY A 502 -25.61 7.58 -0.78
CA GLY A 502 -25.36 7.08 -2.13
C GLY A 502 -26.57 6.40 -2.75
N ALA A 503 -26.31 5.40 -3.58
CA ALA A 503 -27.35 4.60 -4.23
C ALA A 503 -28.29 3.91 -3.23
N VAL A 504 -29.55 3.75 -3.61
CA VAL A 504 -30.63 3.22 -2.77
C VAL A 504 -31.27 2.02 -3.46
N SER A 505 -31.36 0.89 -2.77
CA SER A 505 -31.89 -0.36 -3.33
C SER A 505 -33.26 -0.71 -2.73
N LEU A 506 -34.19 -1.19 -3.55
CA LEU A 506 -35.52 -1.65 -3.11
C LEU A 506 -35.41 -2.91 -2.25
N ASN A 507 -34.57 -3.86 -2.66
CA ASN A 507 -34.29 -5.10 -1.96
C ASN A 507 -32.78 -5.37 -2.06
N PRO A 508 -31.94 -5.01 -1.08
CA PRO A 508 -30.51 -5.27 -1.15
C PRO A 508 -30.26 -6.78 -1.11
N GLY A 509 -30.20 -7.40 -2.30
CA GLY A 509 -29.72 -8.76 -2.48
C GLY A 509 -28.25 -8.88 -2.04
N LYS A 510 -27.76 -10.11 -1.93
CA LYS A 510 -26.33 -10.35 -1.68
C LYS A 510 -25.49 -9.68 -2.77
N LEU A 511 -24.38 -9.05 -2.36
CA LEU A 511 -23.47 -8.18 -3.11
C LEU A 511 -23.14 -8.57 -4.58
N GLN A 512 -23.32 -9.83 -5.00
CA GLN A 512 -23.03 -10.32 -6.35
C GLN A 512 -23.93 -9.75 -7.45
N GLU A 513 -25.17 -9.33 -7.17
CA GLU A 513 -26.08 -8.77 -8.19
C GLU A 513 -25.82 -7.28 -8.50
N ILE A 514 -25.13 -6.56 -7.61
CA ILE A 514 -24.76 -5.15 -7.82
C ILE A 514 -23.81 -5.01 -9.02
N GLU A 515 -23.02 -6.05 -9.30
CA GLU A 515 -22.11 -6.09 -10.44
C GLU A 515 -22.82 -6.41 -11.76
N LEU A 516 -23.83 -7.28 -11.77
CA LEU A 516 -24.62 -7.58 -12.97
C LEU A 516 -25.46 -6.38 -13.45
N ASN A 517 -25.97 -5.57 -12.53
CA ASN A 517 -26.75 -4.37 -12.90
C ASN A 517 -25.89 -3.24 -13.46
N LYS A 518 -24.57 -3.24 -13.25
CA LYS A 518 -23.64 -2.30 -13.89
C LYS A 518 -23.38 -2.64 -15.37
N SER A 519 -23.58 -3.90 -15.77
CA SER A 519 -23.42 -4.32 -17.17
C SER A 519 -24.69 -4.17 -18.01
N ALA A 520 -25.84 -3.90 -17.39
CA ALA A 520 -27.14 -3.77 -18.05
C ALA A 520 -27.62 -2.30 -18.21
N ALA A 521 -26.87 -1.34 -17.65
CA ALA A 521 -27.04 0.10 -17.85
C ALA A 521 -25.94 0.62 -18.78
#